data_AF-A0A3N4Z8Q2-F1
#
_entry.id   AF-A0A3N4Z8Q2-F1
#
_cell.length_a   1.000
_cell.length_b   1.000
_cell.length_c   1.000
_cell.angle_alpha   90.00
_cell.angle_beta   90.00
_cell.angle_gamma   90.00
#
_symmetry.space_group_name_H-M   'P 1'
#
loop_
_entity.id
_entity.type
_entity.pdbx_description
1 polymer ?
#
loop_
_entity_poly.entity_id
_entity_poly.type
_entity_poly.pdbx_seq_one_letter_code
_entity_poly.pdbx_strand_id
1 'polypeptide(L)'
;MADLLRPADLPSGFTYLRQFVRVVELGIVDLEPWRILGGDRLARRAAGLRNRYRERVLVPFAERIDNDDIACWDLDRDGQVVVVHDFASPGWEHVAAFADFYDWLRQAVEDLIEYDDEYWPPAHGRSVEKLR
;
A
#
# COMPACT_ATOMS: atom_id res chain seq x y z
N MET A 1 -10.96 11.92 0.67
CA MET A 1 -9.60 11.91 0.06
C MET A 1 -8.65 11.36 1.10
N ALA A 2 -7.70 10.51 0.71
CA ALA A 2 -6.71 9.98 1.67
C ALA A 2 -5.82 11.14 2.17
N ASP A 3 -5.66 11.22 3.49
CA ASP A 3 -4.82 12.23 4.14
C ASP A 3 -3.36 11.77 4.09
N LEU A 4 -2.59 12.23 3.11
CA LEU A 4 -1.20 11.79 2.88
C LEU A 4 -0.23 12.45 3.87
N LEU A 5 0.99 11.92 4.00
CA LEU A 5 2.01 12.57 4.83
C LEU A 5 2.34 13.95 4.29
N ARG A 6 2.51 14.90 5.22
CA ARG A 6 2.95 16.25 4.87
C ARG A 6 4.41 16.21 4.44
N PRO A 7 4.90 17.18 3.64
CA PRO A 7 6.29 17.24 3.22
C PRO A 7 7.32 17.18 4.37
N ALA A 8 6.97 17.74 5.55
CA ALA A 8 7.83 17.72 6.72
C ALA A 8 7.99 16.33 7.37
N ASP A 9 7.07 15.41 7.08
CA ASP A 9 7.03 14.05 7.63
C ASP A 9 7.57 13.01 6.63
N LEU A 10 7.89 13.42 5.39
CA LEU A 10 8.49 12.60 4.35
C LEU A 10 10.03 12.58 4.46
N PRO A 11 10.70 11.51 3.99
CA PRO A 11 12.15 11.52 3.84
C PRO A 11 12.65 12.69 2.99
N SER A 12 13.83 13.21 3.33
CA SER A 12 14.42 14.35 2.63
C SER A 12 14.56 14.08 1.14
N GLY A 13 14.06 15.00 0.31
CA GLY A 13 14.11 14.90 -1.15
C GLY A 13 13.05 13.99 -1.78
N PHE A 14 12.21 13.32 -0.97
CA PHE A 14 11.09 12.53 -1.48
C PHE A 14 9.85 13.39 -1.69
N THR A 15 9.18 13.16 -2.81
CA THR A 15 7.85 13.69 -3.11
C THR A 15 6.99 12.59 -3.68
N TYR A 16 5.70 12.57 -3.34
CA TYR A 16 4.77 11.61 -3.95
C TYR A 16 4.76 11.73 -5.47
N LEU A 17 4.82 10.58 -6.14
CA LEU A 17 4.79 10.49 -7.59
C LEU A 17 3.42 10.95 -8.11
N ARG A 18 3.41 11.68 -9.24
CA ARG A 18 2.17 12.21 -9.84
C ARG A 18 1.13 11.13 -10.09
N GLN A 19 1.55 9.93 -10.52
CA GLN A 19 0.64 8.81 -10.75
C GLN A 19 -0.09 8.36 -9.48
N PHE A 20 0.60 8.32 -8.33
CA PHE A 20 -0.01 7.95 -7.07
C PHE A 20 -1.02 9.00 -6.61
N VAL A 21 -0.63 10.29 -6.67
CA VAL A 21 -1.51 11.41 -6.31
C VAL A 21 -2.78 11.36 -7.15
N ARG A 22 -2.67 11.09 -8.46
CA ARG A 22 -3.83 10.98 -9.35
C ARG A 22 -4.79 9.86 -8.94
N VAL A 23 -4.28 8.69 -8.55
CA VAL A 23 -5.10 7.55 -8.09
C VAL A 23 -5.85 7.90 -6.81
N VAL A 24 -5.19 8.57 -5.86
CA VAL A 24 -5.80 9.06 -4.62
C VAL A 24 -6.88 10.12 -4.89
N GLU A 25 -6.63 11.07 -5.80
CA GLU A 25 -7.60 12.09 -6.22
C GLU A 25 -8.85 11.48 -6.87
N LEU A 26 -8.69 10.37 -7.60
CA LEU A 26 -9.79 9.62 -8.21
C LEU A 26 -10.59 8.79 -7.19
N GLY A 27 -10.14 8.70 -5.94
CA GLY A 27 -10.80 7.90 -4.90
C GLY A 27 -10.59 6.40 -5.05
N ILE A 28 -9.59 5.98 -5.84
CA ILE A 28 -9.22 4.57 -6.00
C ILE A 28 -8.31 4.21 -4.81
N VAL A 29 -8.92 4.08 -3.63
CA VAL A 29 -8.21 3.93 -2.35
C VAL A 29 -8.53 2.62 -1.63
N ASP A 30 -9.63 1.97 -1.99
CA ASP A 30 -10.05 0.66 -1.50
C ASP A 30 -10.08 -0.32 -2.67
N LEU A 31 -9.08 -1.20 -2.71
CA LEU A 31 -8.87 -2.24 -3.70
C LEU A 31 -8.78 -3.60 -3.01
N GLU A 32 -9.69 -3.87 -2.05
CA GLU A 32 -9.64 -5.03 -1.14
C GLU A 32 -9.14 -6.29 -1.89
N PRO A 33 -7.97 -6.84 -1.51
CA PRO A 33 -7.38 -6.76 -0.17
C PRO A 33 -6.49 -5.55 0.10
N TRP A 34 -6.15 -4.73 -0.90
CA TRP A 34 -5.29 -3.56 -0.70
C TRP A 34 -6.09 -2.32 -0.31
N ARG A 35 -5.54 -1.54 0.63
CA ARG A 35 -6.05 -0.22 1.00
C ARG A 35 -4.93 0.80 1.00
N ILE A 36 -5.16 1.94 0.33
CA ILE A 36 -4.23 3.08 0.39
C ILE A 36 -4.25 3.68 1.79
N LEU A 37 -3.05 3.85 2.35
CA LEU A 37 -2.86 4.39 3.68
C LEU A 37 -3.08 5.91 3.69
N GLY A 38 -3.77 6.40 4.72
CA GLY A 38 -3.92 7.82 5.01
C GLY A 38 -4.03 8.11 6.51
N GLY A 39 -3.90 9.38 6.87
CA GLY A 39 -4.04 9.95 8.21
C GLY A 39 -3.14 9.27 9.24
N ASP A 40 -3.69 9.09 10.44
CA ASP A 40 -2.99 8.45 11.56
C ASP A 40 -2.50 7.04 11.24
N ARG A 41 -3.22 6.31 10.37
CA ARG A 41 -2.82 4.95 10.01
C ARG A 41 -1.51 4.97 9.21
N LEU A 42 -1.41 5.85 8.22
CA LEU A 42 -0.19 6.07 7.46
C LEU A 42 0.98 6.49 8.37
N ALA A 43 0.76 7.47 9.25
CA ALA A 43 1.78 7.94 10.19
C ALA A 43 2.30 6.83 11.11
N ARG A 44 1.39 6.01 11.66
CA ARG A 44 1.76 4.89 12.54
C ARG A 44 2.52 3.79 11.79
N ARG A 45 2.11 3.45 10.57
CA ARG A 45 2.82 2.46 9.73
C ARG A 45 4.21 2.96 9.36
N ALA A 46 4.35 4.21 8.92
CA ALA A 46 5.64 4.82 8.60
C ALA A 46 6.59 4.81 9.81
N ALA A 47 6.10 5.20 11.00
CA ALA A 47 6.90 5.16 12.22
C ALA A 47 7.30 3.73 12.63
N GLY A 48 6.38 2.76 12.48
CA GLY A 48 6.60 1.36 12.79
C GLY A 48 7.67 0.72 11.90
N LEU A 49 7.55 0.90 10.58
CA LEU A 49 8.53 0.42 9.60
C LEU A 49 9.91 1.00 9.86
N ARG A 50 10.01 2.32 10.08
CA ARG A 50 11.29 2.98 10.41
C ARG A 50 11.93 2.42 11.70
N ASN A 51 11.13 2.02 12.68
CA ASN A 51 11.64 1.42 13.91
C ASN A 51 12.14 -0.01 13.72
N ARG A 52 11.47 -0.81 12.89
CA ARG A 52 11.79 -2.22 12.62
C ARG A 52 12.92 -2.38 11.60
N TYR A 53 12.89 -1.62 10.52
CA TYR A 53 13.80 -1.72 9.39
C TYR A 53 14.68 -0.48 9.31
N ARG A 54 15.50 -0.25 10.34
CA ARG A 54 16.32 0.97 10.51
C ARG A 54 17.39 1.17 9.43
N GLU A 55 17.74 0.11 8.73
CA GLU A 55 18.72 0.10 7.64
C GLU A 55 18.09 0.34 6.27
N ARG A 56 16.77 0.58 6.20
CA ARG A 56 16.04 0.85 4.97
C ARG A 56 15.24 2.14 5.08
N VAL A 57 15.14 2.86 3.97
CA VAL A 57 14.28 4.04 3.86
C VAL A 57 13.01 3.69 3.09
N LEU A 58 12.04 3.14 3.83
CA LEU A 58 10.72 2.74 3.31
C LEU A 58 9.67 3.83 3.52
N VAL A 59 8.98 4.20 2.45
CA VAL A 59 7.81 5.09 2.49
C VAL A 59 6.55 4.26 2.19
N PRO A 60 5.76 3.87 3.21
CA PRO A 60 4.56 3.08 2.98
C PRO A 60 3.46 3.89 2.29
N PHE A 61 2.65 3.22 1.48
CA PHE A 61 1.51 3.84 0.81
C PHE A 61 0.26 2.98 0.72
N ALA A 62 0.38 1.66 0.87
CA ALA A 62 -0.77 0.75 0.94
C ALA A 62 -0.50 -0.37 1.93
N GLU A 63 -1.55 -0.90 2.53
CA GLU A 63 -1.50 -2.13 3.33
C GLU A 63 -2.48 -3.15 2.75
N ARG A 64 -2.17 -4.42 2.94
CA ARG A 64 -3.16 -5.50 2.81
C ARG A 64 -3.98 -5.58 4.10
N ILE A 65 -5.27 -5.88 3.95
CA ILE A 65 -6.20 -5.98 5.10
C ILE A 65 -6.30 -7.41 5.65
N ASP A 66 -5.88 -8.39 4.86
CA ASP A 66 -5.97 -9.83 5.15
C ASP A 66 -4.67 -10.38 5.76
N ASN A 67 -3.58 -9.62 5.74
CA ASN A 67 -2.31 -9.95 6.36
C ASN A 67 -1.53 -8.67 6.75
N ASP A 68 -0.27 -8.82 7.16
CA ASP A 68 0.60 -7.70 7.57
C ASP A 68 1.45 -7.10 6.43
N ASP A 69 1.11 -7.36 5.16
CA ASP A 69 1.90 -6.84 4.04
C ASP A 69 1.67 -5.35 3.81
N ILE A 70 2.75 -4.63 3.54
CA ILE A 70 2.76 -3.20 3.27
C ILE A 70 3.50 -2.92 1.97
N ALA A 71 2.84 -2.21 1.05
CA ALA A 71 3.48 -1.67 -0.14
C ALA A 71 4.19 -0.35 0.20
N CYS A 72 5.46 -0.26 -0.19
CA CYS A 72 6.34 0.87 0.09
C CYS A 72 7.09 1.31 -1.15
N TRP A 73 7.46 2.59 -1.23
CA TRP A 73 8.63 2.99 -2.02
C TRP A 73 9.89 2.73 -1.21
N ASP A 74 10.88 2.08 -1.82
CA ASP A 74 12.20 1.83 -1.25
C ASP A 74 13.20 2.85 -1.81
N LEU A 75 13.55 3.86 -1.01
CA LEU A 75 14.41 4.95 -1.47
C LEU A 75 15.89 4.55 -1.56
N ASP A 76 16.28 3.42 -0.97
CA ASP A 76 17.62 2.86 -1.12
C ASP A 76 17.76 2.05 -2.42
N ARG A 77 16.65 1.85 -3.14
CA ARG A 77 16.56 1.12 -4.41
C ARG A 77 15.91 1.96 -5.50
N ASP A 78 16.40 3.18 -5.68
CA ASP A 78 15.96 4.13 -6.70
C ASP A 78 14.44 4.45 -6.67
N GLY A 79 13.79 4.28 -5.51
CA GLY A 79 12.35 4.50 -5.36
C GLY A 79 11.49 3.38 -5.96
N GLN A 80 12.05 2.18 -6.14
CA GLN A 80 11.30 1.00 -6.55
C GLN A 80 10.14 0.72 -5.57
N VAL A 81 9.04 0.17 -6.07
CA VAL A 81 7.96 -0.32 -5.19
C VAL A 81 8.28 -1.72 -4.70
N VAL A 82 8.18 -1.92 -3.38
CA VAL A 82 8.37 -3.21 -2.71
C VAL A 82 7.16 -3.52 -1.84
N VAL A 83 6.85 -4.81 -1.70
CA VAL A 83 5.92 -5.30 -0.68
C VAL A 83 6.74 -5.98 0.40
N VAL A 84 6.51 -5.55 1.64
CA VAL A 84 7.16 -6.13 2.82
C VAL A 84 6.13 -6.70 3.78
N HIS A 85 6.39 -7.87 4.34
CA HIS A 85 5.62 -8.43 5.45
C HIS A 85 6.02 -7.71 6.74
N ASP A 86 5.19 -6.76 7.17
CA ASP A 86 5.45 -6.00 8.39
C ASP A 86 5.53 -6.95 9.59
N PHE A 87 6.45 -6.70 10.51
CA PHE A 87 6.80 -7.57 11.66
C PHE A 87 7.65 -8.81 11.36
N ALA A 88 7.99 -9.12 10.11
CA ALA A 88 9.07 -10.07 9.83
C ALA A 88 10.41 -9.54 10.37
N SER A 89 11.31 -10.45 10.77
CA SER A 89 12.68 -10.12 11.14
C SER A 89 13.40 -9.40 9.98
N PRO A 90 14.26 -8.40 10.25
CA PRO A 90 15.02 -7.74 9.21
C PRO A 90 15.78 -8.73 8.30
N GLY A 91 15.68 -8.55 6.99
CA GLY A 91 16.21 -9.44 5.96
C GLY A 91 15.23 -10.52 5.48
N TRP A 92 14.08 -10.69 6.13
CA TRP A 92 13.06 -11.68 5.78
C TRP A 92 11.73 -11.06 5.38
N GLU A 93 11.62 -9.73 5.42
CA GLU A 93 10.38 -9.03 5.16
C GLU A 93 10.01 -8.96 3.68
N HIS A 94 10.93 -9.21 2.75
CA HIS A 94 10.63 -9.06 1.31
C HIS A 94 9.61 -10.09 0.81
N VAL A 95 8.50 -9.61 0.27
CA VAL A 95 7.47 -10.44 -0.39
C VAL A 95 7.56 -10.29 -1.91
N ALA A 96 7.54 -9.06 -2.42
CA ALA A 96 7.54 -8.77 -3.86
C ALA A 96 8.20 -7.42 -4.17
N ALA A 97 8.54 -7.20 -5.44
CA ALA A 97 9.06 -5.94 -5.95
C ALA A 97 8.52 -5.65 -7.36
N PHE A 98 8.29 -4.37 -7.66
CA PHE A 98 7.69 -3.88 -8.89
C PHE A 98 8.53 -2.72 -9.42
N ALA A 99 8.67 -2.56 -10.74
CA ALA A 99 9.54 -1.51 -11.28
C ALA A 99 9.01 -0.11 -10.93
N ASP A 100 7.69 0.06 -10.91
CA ASP A 100 7.05 1.31 -10.53
C ASP A 100 5.68 1.11 -9.85
N PHE A 101 5.03 2.24 -9.52
CA PHE A 101 3.71 2.27 -8.90
C PHE A 101 2.59 1.65 -9.77
N TYR A 102 2.64 1.80 -11.09
CA TYR A 102 1.60 1.22 -11.95
C TYR A 102 1.76 -0.29 -12.09
N ASP A 103 2.99 -0.80 -12.07
CA ASP A 103 3.22 -2.25 -12.03
C ASP A 103 2.62 -2.84 -10.75
N TRP A 104 2.82 -2.19 -9.60
CA TRP A 104 2.13 -2.58 -8.37
C TRP A 104 0.61 -2.42 -8.47
N LEU A 105 0.10 -1.31 -9.04
CA LEU A 105 -1.34 -1.08 -9.15
C LEU A 105 -2.02 -2.15 -10.01
N ARG A 106 -1.37 -2.61 -11.09
CA ARG A 106 -1.89 -3.71 -11.90
C ARG A 106 -2.01 -4.98 -11.04
N GLN A 107 -0.97 -5.33 -10.29
CA GLN A 107 -1.06 -6.47 -9.37
C GLN A 107 -2.14 -6.29 -8.31
N ALA A 108 -2.30 -5.10 -7.73
CA ALA A 108 -3.34 -4.83 -6.74
C ALA A 108 -4.76 -5.00 -7.32
N VAL A 109 -4.95 -4.76 -8.62
CA VAL A 109 -6.22 -5.03 -9.32
C VAL A 109 -6.41 -6.53 -9.55
N GLU A 110 -5.36 -7.28 -9.90
CA GLU A 110 -5.46 -8.75 -9.98
C GLU A 110 -5.79 -9.35 -8.60
N ASP A 111 -5.10 -8.91 -7.54
CA ASP A 111 -5.37 -9.33 -6.17
C ASP A 111 -6.82 -9.03 -5.75
N LEU A 112 -7.39 -7.91 -6.20
CA LEU A 112 -8.80 -7.57 -5.97
C LEU A 112 -9.74 -8.58 -6.63
N ILE A 113 -9.49 -8.93 -7.88
CA ILE A 113 -10.33 -9.87 -8.63
C ILE A 113 -10.27 -11.25 -7.95
N GLU A 114 -9.07 -11.71 -7.60
CA GLU A 114 -8.87 -12.98 -6.90
C GLU A 114 -9.58 -13.00 -5.54
N TYR A 115 -9.46 -11.91 -4.77
CA TYR A 115 -10.10 -11.79 -3.46
C TYR A 115 -11.64 -11.74 -3.57
N ASP A 116 -12.20 -11.03 -4.54
CA ASP A 116 -13.66 -11.03 -4.76
C ASP A 116 -14.17 -12.42 -5.15
N ASP A 117 -13.47 -13.13 -6.03
CA ASP A 117 -13.85 -14.49 -6.44
C ASP A 117 -13.80 -15.50 -5.27
N GLU A 118 -12.80 -15.38 -4.38
CA GLU A 118 -12.64 -16.26 -3.22
C GLU A 118 -13.70 -16.03 -2.15
N TYR A 119 -13.92 -14.76 -1.76
CA TYR A 119 -14.79 -14.40 -0.64
C TYR A 119 -16.24 -14.11 -1.07
N TRP A 120 -16.47 -13.88 -2.36
CA TRP A 120 -17.78 -13.56 -2.93
C TRP A 120 -18.04 -14.29 -4.27
N PRO A 121 -18.11 -15.64 -4.26
CA PRO A 121 -18.33 -16.39 -5.49
C PRO A 121 -19.71 -16.08 -6.11
N PRO A 122 -19.84 -16.10 -7.45
CA PRO A 122 -21.00 -15.60 -8.22
C PRO A 122 -22.38 -16.16 -7.84
N ALA A 123 -22.46 -17.23 -7.05
CA ALA A 123 -23.71 -17.79 -6.53
C ALA A 123 -24.42 -16.88 -5.51
N HIS A 124 -23.73 -15.86 -4.99
CA HIS A 124 -24.31 -14.87 -4.09
C HIS A 124 -24.13 -13.51 -4.79
N GLY A 125 -25.19 -12.76 -5.11
CA GLY A 125 -25.06 -11.40 -5.68
C GLY A 125 -24.98 -10.36 -4.56
N ARG A 126 -24.01 -9.43 -4.56
CA ARG A 126 -23.91 -8.43 -3.47
C ARG A 126 -25.19 -7.60 -3.47
N SER A 127 -25.95 -7.63 -2.36
CA SER A 127 -27.05 -6.67 -2.20
C SER A 127 -26.47 -5.27 -2.12
N VAL A 128 -26.85 -4.41 -3.07
CA VAL A 128 -26.41 -3.00 -3.19
C VAL A 128 -26.82 -2.12 -2.00
N GLU A 129 -27.61 -2.64 -1.06
CA GLU A 129 -28.06 -1.92 0.14
C GLU A 129 -26.96 -1.63 1.17
N LYS A 130 -25.77 -2.24 1.05
CA LYS A 130 -24.62 -2.01 1.96
C LYS A 130 -23.60 -1.00 1.44
N LEU A 131 -23.85 -0.33 0.32
CA LEU A 131 -23.01 0.77 -0.18
C LEU A 131 -23.46 2.09 0.48
N ARG A 132 -22.98 2.37 1.70
CA ARG A 132 -23.12 3.66 2.37
C ARG A 132 -21.77 4.19 2.82
#